data_AF-A0A7X6PAI2-F1
#
_entry.id   AF-A0A7X6PAI2-F1
#
_cell.length_a   1.000
_cell.length_b   1.000
_cell.length_c   1.000
_cell.angle_alpha   90.00
_cell.angle_beta   90.00
_cell.angle_gamma   90.00
#
_symmetry.space_group_name_H-M   'P 1'
#
loop_
_entity.id
_entity.type
_entity.pdbx_description
1 polymer ?
#
loop_
_entity_poly.entity_id
_entity_poly.type
_entity_poly.pdbx_seq_one_letter_code
_entity_poly.pdbx_strand_id
1 'polypeptide(L)'
;MKNIKLYLLIILIIANTGLIFAESLTIHISPHRYLNKDKTTIVNLDYQVPYNNLKFVKHKNGYYAELDFNIDIFKSDSLIFQKNIRDNIGITNQFDAQSDKAYLNRVSFILVQGSYLFQIKATDINSKKSATISLPIETLA
;
A
#
# COMPACT_ATOMS: atom_id res chain seq x y z
N MET A 1 30.34 -6.61 45.82
CA MET A 1 29.63 -6.01 44.65
C MET A 1 29.85 -6.84 43.37
N LYS A 2 29.57 -8.16 43.37
CA LYS A 2 30.01 -9.06 42.28
C LYS A 2 29.06 -9.13 41.08
N ASN A 3 27.81 -8.70 41.24
CA ASN A 3 26.75 -8.91 40.24
C ASN A 3 26.21 -7.61 39.62
N ILE A 4 26.72 -6.43 40.01
CA ILE A 4 26.19 -5.13 39.55
C ILE A 4 26.40 -4.92 38.04
N LYS A 5 27.49 -5.46 37.49
CA LYS A 5 27.77 -5.45 36.04
C LYS A 5 26.77 -6.30 35.25
N LEU A 6 26.32 -7.41 35.84
CA LEU A 6 25.33 -8.30 35.24
C LEU A 6 23.95 -7.63 35.22
N TYR A 7 23.56 -6.95 36.31
CA TYR A 7 22.31 -6.19 36.35
C TYR A 7 22.30 -5.01 35.36
N LEU A 8 23.44 -4.29 35.22
CA LEU A 8 23.59 -3.24 34.21
C LEU A 8 23.49 -3.77 32.78
N LEU A 9 24.05 -4.96 32.50
CA LEU A 9 23.94 -5.59 31.19
C LEU A 9 22.48 -5.98 30.86
N ILE A 10 21.76 -6.51 31.84
CA ILE A 10 20.34 -6.89 31.67
C ILE A 10 19.47 -5.64 31.43
N ILE A 11 19.72 -4.54 32.14
CA ILE A 11 19.02 -3.26 31.90
C ILE A 11 19.32 -2.71 30.49
N LEU A 12 20.56 -2.84 30.02
CA LEU A 12 20.94 -2.40 28.67
C LEU A 12 20.27 -3.24 27.57
N ILE A 13 20.11 -4.54 27.78
CA ILE A 13 19.42 -5.44 26.84
C ILE A 13 17.92 -5.13 26.79
N ILE A 14 17.28 -4.88 27.93
CA ILE A 14 15.86 -4.51 28.02
C ILE A 14 15.61 -3.11 27.42
N ALA A 15 16.56 -2.18 27.53
CA ALA A 15 16.45 -0.87 26.90
C ALA A 15 16.48 -0.90 25.36
N ASN A 16 17.00 -1.97 24.75
CA ASN A 16 17.08 -2.15 23.29
C ASN A 16 15.90 -2.94 22.70
N THR A 17 14.99 -3.50 23.51
CA THR A 17 13.77 -4.18 23.01
C THR A 17 12.61 -3.22 22.73
N GLY A 18 12.83 -1.91 22.91
CA GLY A 18 11.88 -0.85 22.64
C GLY A 18 11.58 -0.66 21.16
N LEU A 19 10.67 -1.49 20.64
CA LEU A 19 9.57 -1.07 19.76
C LEU A 19 9.97 -0.46 18.40
N ILE A 20 10.35 -1.32 17.46
CA ILE A 20 10.11 -1.07 16.04
C ILE A 20 8.75 -1.68 15.67
N PHE A 21 7.66 -1.08 16.14
CA PHE A 21 6.38 -1.21 15.46
C PHE A 21 6.35 -0.10 14.41
N ALA A 22 6.91 -0.39 13.23
CA ALA A 22 6.65 0.45 12.07
C ALA A 22 5.14 0.35 11.81
N GLU A 23 4.40 1.43 12.05
CA GLU A 23 2.98 1.49 11.70
C GLU A 23 2.85 1.18 10.20
N SER A 24 2.07 0.15 9.86
CA SER A 24 1.81 -0.22 8.47
C SER A 24 0.79 0.73 7.86
N LEU A 25 0.85 0.88 6.53
CA LEU A 25 -0.21 1.55 5.80
C LEU A 25 -1.41 0.60 5.74
N THR A 26 -2.62 1.07 6.08
CA THR A 26 -3.83 0.30 5.81
C THR A 26 -4.36 0.64 4.43
N ILE A 27 -4.57 -0.38 3.62
CA ILE A 27 -5.18 -0.26 2.30
C ILE A 27 -6.07 -1.47 2.02
N HIS A 28 -7.21 -1.20 1.41
CA HIS A 28 -8.11 -2.23 0.89
C HIS A 28 -8.00 -2.27 -0.63
N ILE A 29 -7.84 -3.47 -1.19
CA ILE A 29 -7.79 -3.69 -2.64
C ILE A 29 -8.84 -4.74 -3.00
N SER A 30 -9.67 -4.42 -3.99
CA SER A 30 -10.74 -5.29 -4.47
C SER A 30 -10.59 -5.50 -5.98
N PRO A 31 -10.22 -6.70 -6.42
CA PRO A 31 -10.16 -7.04 -7.83
C PRO A 31 -11.56 -7.34 -8.39
N HIS A 32 -11.89 -6.71 -9.51
CA HIS A 32 -13.10 -6.99 -10.30
C HIS A 32 -12.69 -7.39 -11.72
N ARG A 33 -13.31 -8.45 -12.25
CA ARG A 33 -12.97 -8.98 -13.57
C ARG A 33 -14.20 -9.05 -14.45
N TYR A 34 -14.06 -8.73 -15.74
CA TYR A 34 -15.11 -8.89 -16.74
C TYR A 34 -14.48 -9.11 -18.12
N LEU A 35 -15.23 -9.74 -19.02
CA LEU A 35 -14.83 -9.88 -20.41
C LEU A 35 -15.18 -8.61 -21.19
N ASN A 36 -14.25 -8.13 -22.02
CA ASN A 36 -14.56 -7.11 -23.00
C ASN A 36 -15.22 -7.72 -24.25
N LYS A 37 -15.56 -6.88 -25.23
CA LYS A 37 -16.18 -7.31 -26.50
C LYS A 37 -15.31 -8.32 -27.29
N ASP A 38 -13.99 -8.25 -27.11
CA ASP A 38 -13.01 -9.12 -27.78
C ASP A 38 -12.70 -10.40 -26.99
N LYS A 39 -13.49 -10.71 -25.95
CA LYS A 39 -13.30 -11.86 -25.04
C LYS A 39 -11.94 -11.85 -24.31
N THR A 40 -11.32 -10.69 -24.16
CA THR A 40 -10.16 -10.52 -23.27
C THR A 40 -10.64 -10.18 -21.87
N THR A 41 -9.91 -10.63 -20.84
CA THR A 41 -10.27 -10.31 -19.46
C THR A 41 -9.73 -8.93 -19.11
N ILE A 42 -10.63 -8.03 -18.71
CA ILE A 42 -10.28 -6.78 -18.04
C ILE A 42 -10.29 -7.04 -16.54
N VAL A 43 -9.22 -6.63 -15.87
CA VAL A 43 -9.08 -6.65 -14.42
C VAL A 43 -9.02 -5.22 -13.92
N ASN A 44 -10.00 -4.82 -13.13
CA ASN A 44 -9.98 -3.58 -12.37
C ASN A 44 -9.50 -3.88 -10.95
N LEU A 45 -8.47 -3.19 -10.50
CA LEU A 45 -8.09 -3.14 -9.09
C LEU A 45 -8.59 -1.83 -8.51
N ASP A 46 -9.68 -1.93 -7.76
CA ASP A 46 -10.19 -0.82 -6.95
C ASP A 46 -9.41 -0.79 -5.64
N TYR A 47 -8.89 0.37 -5.27
CA TYR A 47 -8.18 0.51 -4.01
C TYR A 47 -8.66 1.70 -3.19
N GLN A 48 -8.63 1.52 -1.88
CA GLN A 48 -9.09 2.48 -0.91
C GLN A 48 -8.08 2.63 0.22
N VAL A 49 -7.73 3.89 0.54
CA VAL A 49 -6.83 4.23 1.65
C VAL A 49 -7.52 5.25 2.58
N PRO A 50 -7.76 4.91 3.86
CA PRO A 50 -8.31 5.85 4.83
C PRO A 50 -7.41 7.09 5.00
N TYR A 51 -8.01 8.28 5.14
CA TYR A 51 -7.26 9.53 5.28
C TYR A 51 -6.42 9.55 6.56
N ASN A 52 -6.96 9.03 7.66
CA ASN A 52 -6.24 8.90 8.93
C ASN A 52 -5.00 7.97 8.88
N ASN A 53 -4.81 7.21 7.78
CA ASN A 53 -3.63 6.39 7.53
C ASN A 53 -2.57 7.09 6.65
N LEU A 54 -2.90 8.25 6.07
CA LEU A 54 -2.04 9.05 5.22
C LEU A 54 -1.47 10.24 5.98
N LYS A 55 -0.23 10.61 5.67
CA LYS A 55 0.38 11.83 6.20
C LYS A 55 0.22 12.98 5.23
N PHE A 56 -0.76 13.83 5.55
CA PHE A 56 -0.98 15.10 4.86
C PHE A 56 0.01 16.16 5.35
N VAL A 57 0.75 16.75 4.42
CA VAL A 57 1.68 17.86 4.68
C VAL A 57 1.04 19.17 4.21
N LYS A 58 1.22 20.25 4.97
CA LYS A 58 0.68 21.57 4.62
C LYS A 58 1.47 22.21 3.48
N HIS A 59 0.76 22.67 2.46
CA HIS A 59 1.28 23.48 1.35
C HIS A 59 0.48 24.80 1.26
N LYS A 60 0.84 25.67 0.30
CA LYS A 60 0.18 26.98 0.12
C LYS A 60 -1.33 26.86 -0.15
N ASN A 61 -1.75 25.80 -0.82
CA ASN A 61 -3.12 25.63 -1.34
C ASN A 61 -3.86 24.45 -0.68
N GLY A 62 -3.55 24.11 0.57
CA GLY A 62 -4.16 22.99 1.29
C GLY A 62 -3.13 22.00 1.82
N TYR A 63 -3.56 20.77 2.07
CA TYR A 63 -2.74 19.70 2.61
C TYR A 63 -2.73 18.53 1.64
N TYR A 64 -1.56 17.90 1.46
CA TYR A 64 -1.36 16.89 0.44
C TYR A 64 -0.68 15.66 1.03
N ALA A 65 -1.23 14.49 0.71
CA ALA A 65 -0.58 13.20 0.89
C ALA A 65 -0.16 12.65 -0.48
N GLU A 66 0.95 11.93 -0.52
CA GLU A 66 1.48 11.35 -1.75
C GLU A 66 1.57 9.84 -1.60
N LEU A 67 0.84 9.10 -2.45
CA LEU A 67 0.81 7.65 -2.43
C LEU A 67 1.49 7.10 -3.68
N ASP A 68 2.58 6.37 -3.51
CA ASP A 68 3.18 5.56 -4.56
C ASP A 68 2.58 4.15 -4.55
N PHE A 69 2.18 3.70 -5.73
CA PHE A 69 1.57 2.41 -5.99
C PHE A 69 2.37 1.65 -7.04
N ASN A 70 3.09 0.61 -6.62
CA ASN A 70 3.85 -0.24 -7.53
C ASN A 70 3.13 -1.58 -7.65
N ILE A 71 2.89 -2.02 -8.89
CA ILE A 71 2.19 -3.25 -9.21
C ILE A 71 3.06 -4.06 -10.14
N ASP A 72 3.56 -5.18 -9.64
CA ASP A 72 4.31 -6.17 -10.39
C ASP A 72 3.38 -7.33 -10.70
N ILE A 73 3.27 -7.69 -11.98
CA ILE A 73 2.41 -8.78 -12.44
C ILE A 73 3.30 -9.93 -12.90
N PHE A 74 3.14 -11.07 -12.26
CA PHE A 74 3.84 -12.29 -12.58
C PHE A 74 2.92 -13.27 -13.28
N LYS A 75 3.46 -14.00 -14.23
CA LYS A 75 2.86 -15.22 -14.79
C LYS A 75 3.80 -16.37 -14.48
N SER A 76 3.32 -17.33 -13.69
CA SER A 76 4.20 -18.29 -13.01
C SER A 76 5.25 -17.52 -12.19
N ASP A 77 6.54 -17.65 -12.52
CA ASP A 77 7.63 -16.96 -11.81
C ASP A 77 8.28 -15.82 -12.62
N SER A 78 7.70 -15.48 -13.78
CA SER A 78 8.22 -14.42 -14.64
C SER A 78 7.46 -13.12 -14.43
N LEU A 79 8.18 -12.05 -14.12
CA LEU A 79 7.64 -10.68 -14.17
C LEU A 79 7.31 -10.33 -15.62
N ILE A 80 6.04 -10.17 -15.94
CA ILE A 80 5.57 -9.86 -17.30
C ILE A 80 5.18 -8.40 -17.47
N PHE A 81 4.87 -7.71 -16.38
CA PHE A 81 4.45 -6.32 -16.42
C PHE A 81 4.72 -5.64 -15.08
N GLN A 82 5.09 -4.36 -15.15
CA GLN A 82 5.27 -3.50 -13.99
C GLN A 82 4.55 -2.18 -14.23
N LYS A 83 3.81 -1.70 -13.23
CA LYS A 83 3.11 -0.41 -13.26
C LYS A 83 3.38 0.36 -11.99
N ASN A 84 3.88 1.58 -12.16
CA ASN A 84 4.04 2.53 -11.07
C ASN A 84 3.04 3.67 -11.25
N ILE A 85 2.33 4.03 -10.18
CA ILE A 85 1.34 5.10 -10.11
C ILE A 85 1.71 5.98 -8.92
N ARG A 86 1.61 7.30 -9.11
CA ARG A 86 1.74 8.26 -8.02
C ARG A 86 0.45 9.06 -7.92
N ASP A 87 -0.26 8.89 -6.82
CA ASP A 87 -1.45 9.66 -6.51
C ASP A 87 -1.11 10.82 -5.58
N ASN A 88 -1.60 12.01 -5.91
CA ASN A 88 -1.50 13.18 -5.06
C ASN A 88 -2.90 13.51 -4.51
N ILE A 89 -3.06 13.35 -3.20
CA ILE A 89 -4.35 13.39 -2.50
C ILE A 89 -4.42 14.71 -1.75
N GLY A 90 -5.20 15.65 -2.28
CA GLY A 90 -5.37 16.99 -1.71
C GLY A 90 -6.61 17.12 -0.84
N ILE A 91 -6.46 17.74 0.33
CA ILE A 91 -7.56 18.18 1.20
C ILE A 91 -7.39 19.67 1.53
N THR A 92 -8.50 20.40 1.68
CA THR A 92 -8.47 21.83 2.05
C THR A 92 -8.58 22.04 3.55
N ASN A 93 -9.23 21.11 4.27
CA ASN A 93 -9.46 21.17 5.70
C ASN A 93 -8.55 20.18 6.45
N GLN A 94 -7.78 20.65 7.42
CA GLN A 94 -6.91 19.78 8.23
C GLN A 94 -7.67 18.71 9.02
N PHE A 95 -8.94 18.95 9.39
CA PHE A 95 -9.74 17.98 10.13
C PHE A 95 -10.08 16.75 9.28
N ASP A 96 -10.09 16.87 7.95
CA ASP A 96 -10.31 15.73 7.06
C ASP A 96 -9.15 14.72 7.15
N ALA A 97 -7.93 15.17 7.44
CA ALA A 97 -6.76 14.30 7.59
C ALA A 97 -6.92 13.25 8.70
N GLN A 98 -7.79 13.49 9.68
CA GLN A 98 -8.04 12.61 10.81
C GLN A 98 -9.45 11.98 10.77
N SER A 99 -10.18 12.19 9.68
CA SER A 99 -11.54 11.69 9.51
C SER A 99 -11.58 10.24 9.01
N ASP A 100 -12.77 9.64 9.04
CA ASP A 100 -13.06 8.31 8.47
C ASP A 100 -13.24 8.34 6.94
N LYS A 101 -12.98 9.48 6.29
CA LYS A 101 -12.94 9.57 4.82
C LYS A 101 -11.82 8.68 4.28
N ALA A 102 -11.97 8.27 3.03
CA ALA A 102 -10.95 7.51 2.33
C ALA A 102 -10.73 8.04 0.91
N TYR A 103 -9.51 7.87 0.43
CA TYR A 103 -9.18 8.03 -0.97
C TYR A 103 -9.58 6.76 -1.71
N LEU A 104 -10.18 6.89 -2.89
CA LEU A 104 -10.54 5.78 -3.76
C LEU A 104 -10.00 6.04 -5.16
N ASN A 105 -9.41 5.02 -5.77
CA ASN A 105 -9.00 5.07 -7.17
C ASN A 105 -9.01 3.66 -7.78
N ARG A 106 -8.90 3.59 -9.11
CA ARG A 106 -8.95 2.36 -9.91
C ARG A 106 -7.81 2.33 -10.90
N VAL A 107 -7.19 1.17 -11.02
CA VAL A 107 -6.31 0.83 -12.14
C VAL A 107 -6.86 -0.39 -12.88
N SER A 108 -6.75 -0.38 -14.21
CA SER A 108 -7.28 -1.42 -15.08
C SER A 108 -6.17 -2.07 -15.91
N PHE A 109 -6.28 -3.38 -16.09
CA PHE A 109 -5.36 -4.20 -16.88
C PHE A 109 -6.15 -5.05 -17.88
N ILE A 110 -5.56 -5.32 -19.03
CA ILE A 110 -6.08 -6.28 -19.99
C ILE A 110 -5.14 -7.49 -19.94
N LEU A 111 -5.69 -8.67 -19.62
CA LEU A 111 -4.92 -9.90 -19.50
C LEU A 111 -5.36 -10.91 -20.56
N VAL A 112 -4.36 -11.53 -21.19
CA VAL A 112 -4.56 -12.74 -21.98
C VAL A 112 -4.84 -13.92 -21.05
N GLN A 113 -5.47 -14.98 -21.57
CA GLN A 113 -5.87 -16.14 -20.79
C GLN A 113 -4.71 -16.72 -19.94
N GLY A 114 -4.99 -17.00 -18.67
CA GLY A 114 -4.07 -17.64 -17.74
C GLY A 114 -4.25 -17.20 -16.28
N SER A 115 -3.30 -17.65 -15.46
CA SER A 115 -3.19 -17.39 -14.03
C SER A 115 -2.05 -16.40 -13.77
N TYR A 116 -2.31 -15.41 -12.92
CA TYR A 116 -1.36 -14.33 -12.62
C TYR A 116 -1.25 -14.08 -11.12
N LEU A 117 -0.10 -13.57 -10.69
CA LEU A 117 0.09 -13.05 -9.34
C LEU A 117 0.37 -11.56 -9.43
N PHE A 118 -0.50 -10.76 -8.83
CA PHE A 118 -0.29 -9.32 -8.66
C PHE A 118 0.39 -9.09 -7.31
N GLN A 119 1.62 -8.60 -7.33
CA GLN A 119 2.31 -8.12 -6.14
C GLN A 119 2.23 -6.59 -6.12
N ILE A 120 1.57 -6.07 -5.10
CA ILE A 120 1.24 -4.66 -5.00
C ILE A 120 1.95 -4.09 -3.78
N LYS A 121 2.70 -3.01 -3.97
CA LYS A 121 3.32 -2.24 -2.89
C LYS A 121 2.81 -0.81 -2.91
N ALA A 122 2.03 -0.47 -1.89
CA ALA A 122 1.56 0.88 -1.62
C ALA A 122 2.48 1.56 -0.60
N THR A 123 2.88 2.81 -0.82
CA THR A 123 3.73 3.57 0.10
C THR A 123 3.26 5.02 0.17
N ASP A 124 2.91 5.49 1.37
CA ASP A 124 2.75 6.93 1.60
C ASP A 124 4.14 7.56 1.73
N ILE A 125 4.46 8.46 0.80
CA ILE A 125 5.78 9.07 0.68
C ILE A 125 6.10 9.96 1.88
N ASN A 126 5.10 10.58 2.51
CA ASN A 126 5.32 11.53 3.59
C ASN A 126 5.55 10.83 4.94
N SER A 127 4.88 9.70 5.18
CA SER A 127 5.05 8.91 6.41
C SER A 127 6.03 7.75 6.27
N LYS A 128 6.34 7.33 5.04
CA LYS A 128 7.08 6.10 4.70
C LYS A 128 6.38 4.81 5.13
N LYS A 129 5.12 4.89 5.60
CA LYS A 129 4.31 3.71 5.85
C LYS A 129 4.04 3.01 4.53
N SER A 130 4.06 1.68 4.57
CA SER A 130 3.81 0.88 3.38
C SER A 130 2.96 -0.34 3.68
N ALA A 131 2.38 -0.88 2.62
CA ALA A 131 1.64 -2.12 2.61
C ALA A 131 2.05 -2.93 1.38
N THR A 132 2.22 -4.24 1.56
CA THR A 132 2.45 -5.17 0.46
C THR A 132 1.32 -6.18 0.44
N ILE A 133 0.70 -6.36 -0.72
CA ILE A 133 -0.45 -7.25 -0.92
C ILE A 133 -0.15 -8.13 -2.13
N SER A 134 -0.43 -9.43 -1.99
CA SER A 134 -0.31 -10.41 -3.07
C SER A 134 -1.70 -10.93 -3.42
N LEU A 135 -2.12 -10.77 -4.67
CA LEU A 135 -3.43 -11.18 -5.17
C LEU A 135 -3.27 -12.18 -6.33
N PRO A 136 -3.67 -13.46 -6.16
CA PRO A 136 -3.80 -14.37 -7.29
C PRO A 136 -5.01 -13.97 -8.14
N ILE A 137 -4.82 -13.89 -9.45
CA ILE A 137 -5.85 -13.46 -10.41
C ILE A 137 -5.90 -14.46 -11.57
N GLU A 138 -7.02 -15.15 -11.69
CA GLU A 138 -7.34 -15.96 -12.88
C GLU A 138 -8.02 -15.09 -13.95
N THR A 139 -7.82 -15.38 -15.22
CA THR A 139 -8.67 -14.78 -16.26
C THR A 139 -10.02 -15.48 -16.37
N LEU A 140 -11.01 -14.76 -16.86
CA LEU A 140 -12.30 -15.34 -17.23
C LEU A 140 -12.15 -16.10 -18.57
N ALA A 141 -12.90 -17.20 -18.71
CA ALA A 141 -12.98 -18.02 -19.91
C ALA A 141 -14.28 -17.75 -20.67
#